data_AF-X1TQ39-F1
#
_entry.id   AF-X1TQ39-F1
#
_cell.length_a   1.000
_cell.length_b   1.000
_cell.length_c   1.000
_cell.angle_alpha   90.00
_cell.angle_beta   90.00
_cell.angle_gamma   90.00
#
_symmetry.space_group_name_H-M   'P 1'
#
loop_
_entity.id
_entity.type
_entity.pdbx_description
1 polymer ?
#
loop_
_entity_poly.entity_id
_entity_poly.type
_entity_poly.pdbx_seq_one_letter_code
_entity_poly.pdbx_strand_id
1 'polypeptide(L)'
;TFGGGEANVAVGLARFDLNVAYVSVIPNNAIGDACIRELKRQNIDTSLIVRKGNRLGIYFLEAGANQRPSVVIYDRSHSAIAEASPGDINWDKVFDGASWFHISGITPAISII
;
A
#
# COMPACT_ATOMS: atom_id res chain seq x y z
N THR A 1 10.18 -4.17 7.75
CA THR A 1 8.84 -3.63 8.07
C THR A 1 8.12 -3.34 6.76
N PHE A 2 6.83 -3.03 6.79
CA PHE A 2 6.07 -2.58 5.62
C PHE A 2 5.61 -1.15 5.83
N GLY A 3 5.49 -0.37 4.76
CA GLY A 3 5.04 1.01 4.84
C GLY A 3 4.70 1.58 3.48
N GLY A 4 3.94 2.67 3.49
CA GLY A 4 3.48 3.40 2.32
C GLY A 4 2.63 4.59 2.77
N GLY A 5 2.53 5.65 1.98
CA GLY A 5 1.83 6.88 2.39
C GLY A 5 0.39 6.60 2.80
N GLU A 6 -0.37 5.98 1.90
CA GLU A 6 -1.77 5.61 2.11
C GLU A 6 -1.93 4.53 3.19
N ALA A 7 -1.00 3.57 3.25
CA ALA A 7 -1.01 2.53 4.28
C ALA A 7 -0.80 3.10 5.68
N ASN A 8 0.07 4.10 5.84
CA ASN A 8 0.32 4.75 7.13
C ASN A 8 -0.91 5.54 7.59
N VAL A 9 -1.64 6.19 6.67
CA VAL A 9 -2.92 6.84 6.98
C VAL A 9 -3.96 5.81 7.41
N ALA A 10 -4.07 4.69 6.69
CA ALA A 10 -4.97 3.60 7.05
C ALA A 10 -4.69 3.04 8.46
N VAL A 11 -3.41 2.81 8.79
CA VAL A 11 -2.99 2.37 10.14
C VAL A 11 -3.33 3.42 11.20
N GLY A 12 -3.14 4.72 10.90
CA GLY A 12 -3.51 5.80 11.80
C GLY A 12 -5.01 5.83 12.09
N LEU A 13 -5.85 5.71 11.07
CA LEU A 13 -7.32 5.67 11.20
C LEU A 13 -7.78 4.41 11.96
N ALA A 14 -7.20 3.25 11.68
CA ALA A 14 -7.54 2.00 12.38
C ALA A 14 -7.18 2.07 13.88
N ARG A 15 -6.13 2.80 14.25
CA ARG A 15 -5.77 3.07 15.66
C ARG A 15 -6.74 4.01 16.39
N PHE A 16 -7.56 4.76 15.64
CA PHE A 16 -8.67 5.52 16.18
C PHE A 16 -9.99 4.72 16.15
N ASP A 17 -9.90 3.38 16.07
CA ASP A 17 -11.03 2.44 16.04
C ASP A 17 -12.02 2.67 14.89
N LEU A 18 -11.55 3.27 13.79
CA LEU A 18 -12.35 3.41 12.57
C LEU A 18 -12.27 2.13 11.72
N ASN A 19 -13.36 1.85 11.00
CA ASN A 19 -13.38 0.78 10.01
C ASN A 19 -12.60 1.22 8.77
N VAL A 20 -11.50 0.53 8.49
CA VAL A 20 -10.59 0.89 7.39
C VAL A 20 -10.29 -0.33 6.54
N ALA A 21 -10.50 -0.21 5.23
CA ALA A 21 -10.05 -1.17 4.24
C ALA A 21 -8.89 -0.58 3.42
N TYR A 22 -7.94 -1.41 3.01
CA TYR A 22 -6.83 -1.01 2.15
C TYR A 22 -6.96 -1.61 0.76
N VAL A 23 -6.92 -0.73 -0.24
CA VAL A 23 -7.02 -1.10 -1.67
C VAL A 23 -5.62 -1.05 -2.27
N SER A 24 -5.17 -2.17 -2.83
CA SER A 24 -3.88 -2.26 -3.51
C SER A 24 -3.80 -3.52 -4.37
N VAL A 25 -2.74 -3.63 -5.17
CA VAL A 25 -2.37 -4.84 -5.89
C VAL A 25 -1.06 -5.36 -5.30
N ILE A 26 -1.09 -6.57 -4.74
CA ILE A 26 0.04 -7.19 -4.04
C ILE A 26 0.36 -8.54 -4.70
N PRO A 27 1.64 -8.86 -4.97
CA PRO A 27 2.01 -10.11 -5.64
C PRO A 27 1.65 -11.34 -4.80
N ASN A 28 1.38 -12.46 -5.47
CA ASN A 28 1.11 -13.73 -4.80
C ASN A 28 2.41 -14.47 -4.43
N ASN A 29 3.16 -13.90 -3.48
CA ASN A 29 4.41 -14.47 -2.98
C ASN A 29 4.59 -14.21 -1.47
N ALA A 30 5.63 -14.80 -0.87
CA ALA A 30 5.87 -14.74 0.56
C ALA A 30 6.03 -13.31 1.12
N ILE A 31 6.58 -12.38 0.32
CA ILE A 31 6.72 -10.97 0.71
C ILE A 31 5.34 -10.30 0.72
N GLY A 32 4.52 -10.55 -0.30
CA GLY A 32 3.14 -10.08 -0.37
C GLY A 32 2.28 -10.64 0.77
N ASP A 33 2.46 -11.90 1.14
CA ASP A 33 1.77 -12.52 2.28
C ASP A 33 2.17 -11.86 3.60
N ALA A 34 3.46 -11.58 3.79
CA ALA A 34 3.95 -10.87 4.96
C ALA A 34 3.39 -9.45 5.05
N CYS A 35 3.25 -8.75 3.92
CA CYS A 35 2.64 -7.42 3.87
C CYS A 35 1.16 -7.46 4.29
N ILE A 36 0.38 -8.41 3.75
CA ILE A 36 -1.04 -8.58 4.13
C ILE A 36 -1.17 -8.94 5.62
N ARG A 37 -0.31 -9.83 6.13
CA ARG A 37 -0.31 -10.15 7.57
C ARG A 37 -0.04 -8.93 8.44
N GLU A 38 0.88 -8.06 8.03
CA GLU A 38 1.15 -6.82 8.78
C GLU A 38 -0.06 -5.87 8.75
N LEU A 39 -0.73 -5.69 7.61
CA LEU A 39 -1.96 -4.89 7.55
C LEU A 39 -3.06 -5.45 8.46
N LYS A 40 -3.29 -6.77 8.42
CA LYS A 40 -4.25 -7.45 9.31
C LYS A 40 -3.90 -7.27 10.79
N ARG A 41 -2.60 -7.31 11.14
CA ARG A 41 -2.12 -7.06 12.51
C ARG A 41 -2.47 -5.64 13.00
N GLN A 42 -2.61 -4.68 12.08
CA GLN A 42 -3.03 -3.32 12.38
C GLN A 42 -4.57 -3.14 12.29
N ASN A 43 -5.35 -4.23 12.30
CA ASN A 43 -6.82 -4.24 12.17
C ASN A 43 -7.36 -3.61 10.88
N ILE A 44 -6.60 -3.67 9.79
CA ILE A 44 -7.04 -3.17 8.47
C ILE A 44 -7.70 -4.32 7.69
N ASP A 45 -8.86 -4.05 7.10
CA ASP A 45 -9.49 -4.97 6.15
C ASP A 45 -8.65 -5.04 4.86
N THR A 46 -8.33 -6.28 4.47
CA THR A 46 -7.50 -6.61 3.31
C THR A 46 -8.29 -7.34 2.23
N SER A 47 -9.62 -7.44 2.37
CA SER A 47 -10.52 -8.11 1.44
C SER A 47 -10.59 -7.45 0.04
N LEU A 48 -10.18 -6.19 -0.06
CA LEU A 48 -10.10 -5.40 -1.29
C LEU A 48 -8.72 -5.43 -1.96
N ILE A 49 -7.75 -6.20 -1.42
CA ILE A 49 -6.43 -6.35 -2.03
C ILE A 49 -6.50 -7.37 -3.16
N VAL A 50 -6.10 -6.93 -4.36
CA VAL A 50 -5.99 -7.80 -5.55
C VAL A 50 -4.66 -8.52 -5.51
N ARG A 51 -4.68 -9.84 -5.76
CA ARG A 51 -3.48 -10.69 -5.77
C ARG A 51 -3.01 -10.91 -7.22
N LYS A 52 -2.07 -10.08 -7.68
CA LYS A 52 -1.55 -10.06 -9.06
C LYS A 52 -0.11 -9.53 -9.09
N GLY A 53 0.62 -9.82 -10.16
CA GLY A 53 1.95 -9.27 -10.42
C GLY A 53 3.08 -10.05 -9.74
N ASN A 54 4.32 -9.64 -10.04
CA ASN A 54 5.52 -10.43 -9.72
C ASN A 54 6.24 -9.98 -8.43
N ARG A 55 6.24 -8.67 -8.13
CA ARG A 55 7.02 -8.10 -7.01
C ARG A 55 6.29 -7.01 -6.25
N LEU A 56 6.65 -6.87 -4.98
CA LEU A 56 6.26 -5.75 -4.13
C LEU A 56 7.37 -4.70 -4.20
N GLY A 57 7.00 -3.42 -4.25
CA GLY A 57 7.99 -2.35 -4.23
C GLY A 57 8.77 -2.34 -2.91
N ILE A 58 10.06 -2.03 -2.98
CA ILE A 58 10.97 -1.98 -1.85
C ILE A 58 11.57 -0.56 -1.80
N TYR A 59 11.94 -0.12 -0.60
CA TYR A 59 12.88 0.97 -0.45
C TYR A 59 13.88 0.63 0.66
N PHE A 60 15.08 1.15 0.54
CA PHE A 60 16.10 1.10 1.57
C PHE A 60 16.15 2.47 2.25
N LEU A 61 16.13 2.47 3.57
CA LEU A 61 16.23 3.69 4.37
C LEU A 61 17.53 3.66 5.15
N GLU A 62 18.41 4.58 4.83
CA GLU A 62 19.56 4.90 5.65
C GLU A 62 19.13 5.94 6.68
N ALA A 63 18.85 5.51 7.91
CA ALA A 63 18.45 6.42 8.98
C ALA A 63 19.57 7.44 9.25
N GLY A 64 19.26 8.73 9.11
CA GLY A 64 20.16 9.84 9.41
C GLY A 64 20.44 10.00 10.90
N ALA A 65 21.45 10.81 11.23
CA ALA A 65 21.77 11.21 12.60
C ALA A 65 22.51 12.56 12.60
N ASN A 66 22.20 13.42 13.58
CA ASN A 66 22.74 14.77 13.71
C ASN A 66 22.52 15.59 12.42
N GLN A 67 23.56 16.13 11.78
CA GLN A 67 23.43 16.86 10.52
C GLN A 67 23.29 15.96 9.29
N ARG A 68 23.52 14.64 9.39
CA ARG A 68 23.40 13.73 8.24
C ARG A 68 21.91 13.38 8.03
N PRO A 69 21.32 13.74 6.88
CA PRO A 69 19.92 13.44 6.60
C PRO A 69 19.70 11.94 6.39
N SER A 70 18.45 11.51 6.51
CA SER A 70 18.04 10.19 6.05
C SER A 70 18.03 10.14 4.53
N VAL A 71 18.45 9.01 3.97
CA VAL A 71 18.42 8.77 2.52
C VAL A 71 17.49 7.60 2.23
N VAL A 72 16.63 7.78 1.23
CA VAL A 72 15.72 6.74 0.75
C VAL A 72 16.12 6.34 -0.66
N ILE A 73 16.38 5.05 -0.84
CA ILE A 73 16.70 4.46 -2.14
C ILE A 73 15.49 3.63 -2.56
N TYR A 74 14.83 4.02 -3.65
CA TYR A 74 13.62 3.34 -4.11
C TYR A 74 13.95 2.21 -5.10
N ASP A 75 13.39 1.03 -4.84
CA ASP A 75 13.33 -0.11 -5.76
C ASP A 75 11.86 -0.52 -5.92
N ARG A 76 11.06 0.38 -6.49
CA ARG A 76 9.59 0.23 -6.59
C ARG A 76 9.03 0.21 -8.01
N SER A 77 9.88 0.40 -9.02
CA SER A 77 9.51 0.23 -10.42
C SER A 77 9.01 -1.18 -10.69
N HIS A 78 8.07 -1.34 -11.61
CA HIS A 78 7.49 -2.65 -11.98
C HIS A 78 6.94 -3.44 -10.77
N SER A 79 6.50 -2.73 -9.73
CA SER A 79 5.77 -3.36 -8.63
C SER A 79 4.34 -3.65 -9.05
N ALA A 80 3.72 -4.65 -8.43
CA ALA A 80 2.37 -5.09 -8.78
C ALA A 80 1.33 -3.95 -8.84
N ILE A 81 1.43 -2.98 -7.92
CA ILE A 81 0.57 -1.79 -7.92
C ILE A 81 0.92 -0.77 -9.01
N ALA A 82 2.20 -0.64 -9.38
CA ALA A 82 2.62 0.25 -10.47
C ALA A 82 2.15 -0.27 -11.83
N GLU A 83 2.04 -1.59 -12.00
CA GLU A 83 1.57 -2.29 -13.21
C GLU A 83 0.06 -2.58 -13.19
N ALA A 84 -0.66 -2.08 -12.19
CA ALA A 84 -2.11 -2.22 -12.11
C ALA A 84 -2.77 -1.53 -13.30
N SER A 85 -3.75 -2.19 -13.91
CA SER A 85 -4.47 -1.70 -15.08
C SER A 85 -5.91 -1.31 -14.72
N PRO A 86 -6.54 -0.38 -15.47
CA PRO A 86 -7.97 -0.16 -15.38
C PRO A 86 -8.73 -1.48 -15.49
N GLY A 87 -9.66 -1.73 -14.54
CA GLY A 87 -10.41 -2.98 -14.45
C GLY A 87 -9.84 -4.03 -13.49
N ASP A 88 -8.60 -3.90 -13.02
CA ASP A 88 -8.06 -4.82 -12.00
C ASP A 88 -8.76 -4.65 -10.64
N ILE A 89 -9.17 -3.41 -10.32
CA ILE A 89 -9.86 -3.07 -9.08
C ILE A 89 -11.34 -2.84 -9.39
N ASN A 90 -12.21 -3.59 -8.70
CA ASN A 90 -13.66 -3.39 -8.73
C ASN A 90 -14.03 -2.19 -7.84
N TRP A 91 -14.10 -1.01 -8.44
CA TRP A 91 -14.40 0.24 -7.73
C TRP A 91 -15.82 0.29 -7.16
N ASP A 92 -16.80 -0.36 -7.78
CA ASP A 92 -18.15 -0.44 -7.23
C ASP A 92 -18.15 -1.15 -5.87
N LYS A 93 -17.38 -2.26 -5.76
CA LYS A 93 -17.17 -2.96 -4.49
C LYS A 93 -16.35 -2.14 -3.49
N VAL A 94 -15.35 -1.39 -3.95
CA VAL A 94 -14.52 -0.55 -3.07
C VAL A 94 -15.34 0.57 -2.43
N PHE A 95 -16.27 1.16 -3.18
CA PHE A 95 -17.06 2.29 -2.70
C PHE A 95 -18.37 1.88 -2.03
N ASP A 96 -18.76 0.61 -2.08
CA ASP A 96 -19.95 0.10 -1.39
C ASP A 96 -19.83 0.30 0.13
N GLY A 97 -20.66 1.18 0.69
CA GLY A 97 -20.65 1.55 2.11
C GLY A 97 -19.48 2.42 2.56
N ALA A 98 -18.60 2.88 1.67
CA ALA A 98 -17.46 3.72 2.02
C ALA A 98 -17.87 5.20 2.16
N SER A 99 -17.68 5.77 3.35
CA SER A 99 -17.96 7.20 3.61
C SER A 99 -16.81 8.13 3.21
N TRP A 100 -15.60 7.59 3.04
CA TRP A 100 -14.40 8.37 2.75
C TRP A 100 -13.41 7.55 1.94
N PHE A 101 -12.78 8.20 0.96
CA PHE A 101 -11.69 7.63 0.17
C PHE A 101 -10.45 8.52 0.27
N HIS A 102 -9.31 7.91 0.59
CA HIS A 102 -8.04 8.62 0.71
C HIS A 102 -7.03 8.10 -0.30
N ILE A 103 -6.42 9.03 -1.03
CA ILE A 103 -5.31 8.78 -1.96
C ILE A 103 -4.30 9.92 -1.83
N SER A 104 -3.02 9.63 -2.03
CA SER A 104 -1.97 10.65 -2.09
C SER A 104 -1.49 10.85 -3.53
N GLY A 105 -0.70 11.90 -3.77
CA GLY A 105 -0.06 12.13 -5.07
C GLY A 105 0.97 11.07 -5.47
N ILE A 106 1.38 10.16 -4.56
CA ILE A 106 2.35 9.11 -4.88
C ILE A 106 1.75 8.07 -5.83
N THR A 107 0.51 7.62 -5.57
CA THR A 107 -0.15 6.58 -6.36
C THR A 107 -0.25 6.92 -7.86
N PRO A 108 -0.75 8.11 -8.28
CA PRO A 108 -0.74 8.48 -9.69
C PRO A 108 0.70 8.69 -10.23
N ALA A 109 1.66 9.10 -9.41
CA ALA A 109 3.03 9.35 -9.86
C ALA A 109 3.87 8.08 -10.14
N ILE A 110 3.45 6.92 -9.63
CA ILE A 110 4.14 5.63 -9.85
C ILE A 110 3.45 4.75 -10.89
N SER A 111 2.24 5.12 -11.32
CA SER A 111 1.51 4.41 -12.37
C SER A 111 2.33 4.42 -13.65
N ILE A 112 2.41 3.29 -14.34
CA ILE A 112 3.05 3.20 -15.66
C ILE A 112 2.08 3.47 -16.82
N ILE A 113 0.81 3.74 -16.48
CA ILE A 113 -0.30 4.06 -17.39
C ILE A 113 -0.80 5.46 -17.07
#